data_AF-A0A520D3U5-F1
#
_entry.id   AF-A0A520D3U5-F1
#
_cell.length_a   1.000
_cell.length_b   1.000
_cell.length_c   1.000
_cell.angle_alpha   90.00
_cell.angle_beta   90.00
_cell.angle_gamma   90.00
#
_symmetry.space_group_name_H-M   'P 1'
#
loop_
_entity.id
_entity.type
_entity.pdbx_description
1 polymer ?
#
loop_
_entity_poly.entity_id
_entity_poly.type
_entity_poly.pdbx_seq_one_letter_code
_entity_poly.pdbx_strand_id
1 'polypeptide(L)' 'MIQTESRLEVADNTGAKSVLCIKVLGGSKRRYASVGDVI' A
#
# COMPACT_ATOMS: atom_id res chain seq x y z
N MET A 1 -8.77 3.75 0.94
CA MET A 1 -8.63 2.89 2.13
C MET A 1 -7.90 1.64 1.68
N ILE A 2 -6.66 1.45 2.13
CA ILE A 2 -5.81 0.32 1.77
C ILE A 2 -5.47 -0.44 3.04
N GLN A 3 -5.58 -1.77 3.02
CA GLN A 3 -5.21 -2.65 4.13
C GLN A 3 -4.19 -3.70 3.69
N THR A 4 -3.62 -4.42 4.65
CA THR A 4 -2.77 -5.59 4.38
C THR A 4 -3.47 -6.54 3.41
N GLU A 5 -2.70 -7.12 2.50
CA GLU A 5 -3.15 -8.02 1.42
C GLU A 5 -4.03 -7.36 0.34
N SER A 6 -4.12 -6.02 0.32
CA SER A 6 -4.75 -5.31 -0.80
C SER A 6 -3.82 -5.33 -2.02
N ARG A 7 -4.36 -5.69 -3.18
CA ARG A 7 -3.64 -5.61 -4.46
C ARG A 7 -3.87 -4.25 -5.10
N LEU A 8 -2.79 -3.61 -5.55
CA LEU A 8 -2.81 -2.26 -6.13
C LEU A 8 -2.16 -2.27 -7.51
N GLU A 9 -2.63 -1.38 -8.38
CA GLU A 9 -1.98 -1.09 -9.66
C GLU A 9 -0.86 -0.07 -9.46
N VAL A 10 0.23 -0.25 -10.18
CA VAL A 10 1.38 0.66 -10.13
C VAL A 10 1.15 1.77 -11.14
N ALA A 11 1.27 3.02 -10.69
CA ALA A 11 1.00 4.21 -11.48
C ALA A 11 2.27 4.94 -11.98
N ASP A 12 3.44 4.34 -11.81
CA ASP A 12 4.73 4.89 -12.24
C ASP A 12 5.35 4.07 -13.39
N ASN A 13 6.55 4.47 -13.81
CA ASN A 13 7.30 3.85 -14.90
C ASN A 13 8.39 2.87 -14.43
N THR A 14 8.30 2.32 -13.22
CA THR A 14 9.30 1.38 -12.68
C THR A 14 9.24 -0.02 -13.31
N GLY A 15 8.19 -0.32 -14.08
CA GLY A 15 8.02 -1.59 -14.81
C GLY A 15 7.20 -2.66 -14.07
N ALA A 16 6.80 -2.39 -12.82
CA ALA A 16 5.82 -3.22 -12.12
C ALA A 16 4.39 -2.92 -12.63
N LYS A 17 3.53 -3.95 -12.69
CA LYS A 17 2.11 -3.81 -13.10
C LYS A 17 1.18 -3.76 -11.89
N SER A 18 1.42 -4.65 -10.93
CA SER A 18 0.60 -4.78 -9.71
C SER A 18 1.48 -5.12 -8.52
N VAL A 19 1.13 -4.60 -7.35
CA VAL A 19 1.81 -4.88 -6.08
C VAL A 19 0.81 -5.32 -5.01
N LEU A 20 1.32 -5.95 -3.94
CA LEU A 20 0.54 -6.35 -2.77
C LEU A 20 1.00 -5.53 -1.57
N CYS A 21 0.07 -4.90 -0.87
CA CYS A 21 0.35 -4.22 0.40
C CYS A 21 0.65 -5.26 1.49
N ILE A 22 1.87 -5.32 1.99
CA ILE A 22 2.26 -6.28 3.04
C ILE A 22 2.20 -5.67 4.44
N LYS A 23 2.27 -4.33 4.58
CA LYS A 23 2.24 -3.67 5.89
C LYS A 23 1.96 -2.17 5.76
N VAL A 24 0.91 -1.68 6.42
CA VAL A 24 0.69 -0.24 6.57
C VAL A 24 1.69 0.33 7.60
N LEU A 25 2.50 1.31 7.19
CA LEU A 25 3.49 1.95 8.07
C LEU A 25 2.87 3.09 8.91
N GLY A 26 3.58 3.53 9.95
CA GLY A 26 3.16 4.66 10.80
C GLY A 26 2.54 4.29 12.16
N GLY A 27 2.76 3.06 12.66
CA GLY A 27 2.42 2.67 14.03
C GLY A 27 2.10 1.17 14.18
N SER A 28 2.14 0.66 15.40
CA SER A 28 1.92 -0.77 15.70
C SER A 28 0.45 -1.23 15.58
N LYS A 29 -0.51 -0.31 15.64
CA LYS A 29 -1.96 -0.60 15.58
C LYS A 29 -2.65 -0.04 14.34
N ARG A 30 -1.89 0.51 13.38
CA ARG A 30 -2.47 1.12 12.19
C ARG A 30 -2.99 0.02 11.25
N ARG A 31 -4.27 0.10 10.90
CA ARG A 31 -4.96 -0.92 10.07
C ARG A 31 -5.16 -0.49 8.63
N TYR A 32 -5.23 0.81 8.38
CA TYR A 32 -5.58 1.37 7.08
C TYR A 32 -4.65 2.51 6.68
N ALA A 33 -4.36 2.56 5.39
CA ALA A 33 -3.71 3.66 4.71
C ALA A 33 -4.71 4.45 3.84
N SER A 34 -4.39 5.72 3.69
CA SER A 34 -5.02 6.74 2.85
C SER A 34 -3.99 7.31 1.88
N VAL A 35 -4.43 8.16 0.95
CA VAL A 35 -3.52 8.78 -0.02
C VAL A 35 -2.45 9.58 0.73
N GLY A 36 -1.18 9.35 0.38
CA GLY A 36 -0.02 9.98 1.02
C GLY A 36 0.64 9.15 2.13
N ASP A 37 -0.01 8.07 2.59
CA ASP A 37 0.61 7.12 3.51
C ASP A 37 1.56 6.15 2.80
N VAL A 38 2.62 5.73 3.48
CA VAL A 38 3.56 4.70 2.99
C VAL A 38 3.11 3.31 3.47
N ILE A 39 3.15 2.33 2.57
CA ILE A 39 2.67 0.94 2.74
C ILE A 39 3.65 -0.08 2.17
#